data_AF-A0A1A8WG89-F1
#
_entry.id   AF-A0A1A8WG89-F1
#
_cell.length_a   1.000
_cell.length_b   1.000
_cell.length_c   1.000
_cell.angle_alpha   90.00
_cell.angle_beta   90.00
_cell.angle_gamma   90.00
#
_symmetry.space_group_name_H-M   'P 1'
#
loop_
_entity.id
_entity.type
_entity.pdbx_description
1 polymer ?
#
loop_
_entity_poly.entity_id
_entity_poly.type
_entity_poly.pdbx_seq_one_letter_code
_entity_poly.pdbx_strand_id
1 'polypeptide(L)'
;MTTEEDDSKNVAKTDEGTRVNICCKINESSKKCLDTVDENNGNIQKRFESLNKTIEDMNMHFNNILKDNEEKYVLTFNAYMYDVQKEIRILKKIVKEEKIKELKDEKVKKLQKELKWYINECLRLDNVSQFLKKEAEKWKRNSELMKNHMLFLEKKLSKMYETVIRTQSIKNCKEDEEKKVEKTEQQIRGKVEKEEDESNKGDENDIYSEEKKKLGIEKKLNKKGTSLTKEQERVRVRDEHFECKLKKKGKTDNFTYKELNYKITNLENKLKRQMNINCSLQEKLTKHYIEKSKYEKLFIDCVQQLKKDIGKQTMSNDKEKYIEDNFSALINESELSTFTKEEKKKLLITFFSSNDLIHFMKKNVFCKEKTSFDFHPKYSYPNTTIKYQKRSDISPFIL
;
A
#
# COMPACT_ATOMS: atom_id res chain seq x y z
N MET A 1 25.88 -46.50 4.38
CA MET A 1 26.37 -47.89 4.46
C MET A 1 25.75 -48.62 3.28
N THR A 2 26.48 -48.64 2.16
CA THR A 2 26.07 -49.23 0.89
C THR A 2 26.91 -50.48 0.67
N THR A 3 26.23 -51.59 0.40
CA THR A 3 26.77 -52.90 0.05
C THR A 3 27.00 -52.96 -1.46
N GLU A 4 28.20 -53.38 -1.87
CA GLU A 4 28.53 -53.80 -3.23
C GLU A 4 28.57 -55.33 -3.25
N GLU A 5 27.79 -55.96 -4.12
CA GLU A 5 27.98 -57.35 -4.54
C GLU A 5 28.06 -57.37 -6.06
N ASP A 6 29.24 -57.79 -6.55
CA ASP A 6 29.56 -58.04 -7.94
C ASP A 6 29.11 -59.44 -8.35
N ASP A 7 28.36 -59.53 -9.45
CA ASP A 7 27.96 -60.77 -10.09
C ASP A 7 28.50 -60.77 -11.53
N SER A 8 29.44 -61.66 -11.83
CA SER A 8 30.01 -61.84 -13.17
C SER A 8 30.11 -63.33 -13.50
N LYS A 9 29.08 -63.84 -14.18
CA LYS A 9 29.11 -65.09 -14.96
C LYS A 9 29.70 -64.79 -16.33
N ASN A 10 30.70 -65.57 -16.74
CA ASN A 10 31.02 -65.76 -18.15
C ASN A 10 31.20 -67.24 -18.47
N VAL A 11 30.49 -67.64 -19.52
CA VAL A 11 30.40 -68.97 -20.13
C VAL A 11 31.36 -68.99 -21.31
N ALA A 12 32.15 -70.06 -21.45
CA ALA A 12 32.72 -70.45 -22.74
C ALA A 12 32.86 -71.97 -22.85
N LYS A 13 32.33 -72.50 -23.95
CA LYS A 13 32.43 -73.87 -24.46
C LYS A 13 33.75 -74.09 -25.19
N THR A 14 34.23 -75.33 -25.27
CA THR A 14 34.82 -76.04 -26.45
C THR A 14 35.27 -77.43 -25.99
N ASP A 15 34.68 -78.51 -26.52
CA ASP A 15 35.20 -79.39 -27.59
C ASP A 15 36.41 -80.24 -27.16
N GLU A 16 36.28 -81.57 -27.21
CA GLU A 16 37.01 -82.43 -28.16
C GLU A 16 36.70 -83.91 -27.93
N GLY A 17 36.43 -84.62 -29.02
CA GLY A 17 36.27 -86.07 -29.04
C GLY A 17 37.61 -86.79 -29.06
N THR A 18 37.66 -88.00 -28.49
CA THR A 18 38.67 -88.99 -28.86
C THR A 18 38.07 -90.37 -28.75
N ARG A 19 37.93 -90.99 -29.92
CA ARG A 19 37.44 -92.35 -30.14
C ARG A 19 38.67 -93.26 -30.08
N VAL A 20 38.81 -94.07 -29.03
CA VAL A 20 39.83 -95.13 -28.98
C VAL A 20 39.13 -96.48 -29.04
N ASN A 21 39.36 -97.14 -30.17
CA ASN A 21 38.96 -98.50 -30.48
C ASN A 21 40.04 -99.44 -29.95
N ILE A 22 39.74 -100.28 -28.95
CA ILE A 22 40.61 -101.40 -28.56
C ILE A 22 39.76 -102.66 -28.51
N CYS A 23 40.07 -103.55 -29.45
CA CYS A 23 39.62 -104.93 -29.55
C CYS A 23 40.38 -105.79 -28.55
N CYS A 24 39.69 -106.66 -27.80
CA CYS A 24 40.24 -107.91 -27.32
C CYS A 24 39.15 -109.00 -27.31
N LYS A 25 39.37 -110.02 -28.14
CA LYS A 25 38.66 -111.31 -28.11
C LYS A 25 39.01 -112.04 -26.80
N ILE A 26 38.02 -112.46 -26.01
CA ILE A 26 38.17 -113.58 -25.08
C ILE A 26 36.89 -114.43 -25.10
N ASN A 27 37.07 -115.61 -25.70
CA ASN A 27 36.55 -116.94 -25.42
C ASN A 27 35.24 -117.15 -24.62
N GLU A 28 34.46 -118.05 -25.21
CA GLU A 28 33.29 -118.76 -24.71
C GLU A 28 33.49 -119.36 -23.30
N SER A 29 32.97 -118.67 -22.28
CA SER A 29 32.62 -119.28 -20.98
C SER A 29 31.73 -118.36 -20.12
N SER A 30 30.69 -117.74 -20.69
CA SER A 30 29.77 -116.88 -19.92
C SER A 30 28.33 -116.87 -20.43
N LYS A 31 27.75 -118.04 -20.70
CA LYS A 31 26.32 -118.18 -21.04
C LYS A 31 25.39 -118.35 -19.83
N LYS A 32 25.92 -118.15 -18.61
CA LYS A 32 25.16 -117.98 -17.35
C LYS A 32 25.35 -116.59 -16.71
N CYS A 33 26.03 -115.66 -17.40
CA CYS A 33 26.26 -114.28 -16.93
C CYS A 33 25.62 -113.21 -17.83
N LEU A 34 25.01 -113.57 -18.97
CA LEU A 34 24.36 -112.58 -19.84
C LEU A 34 23.00 -112.11 -19.30
N ASP A 35 22.20 -113.03 -18.74
CA ASP A 35 20.86 -112.68 -18.23
C ASP A 35 20.92 -111.79 -16.97
N THR A 36 21.98 -111.91 -16.16
CA THR A 36 22.20 -111.07 -14.97
C THR A 36 22.75 -109.69 -15.29
N VAL A 37 23.41 -109.50 -16.44
CA VAL A 37 23.94 -108.20 -16.87
C VAL A 37 22.82 -107.34 -17.46
N ASP A 38 21.88 -107.92 -18.21
CA ASP A 38 20.73 -107.18 -18.76
C ASP A 38 19.71 -106.78 -17.67
N GLU A 39 19.45 -107.63 -16.67
CA GLU A 39 18.63 -107.26 -15.50
C GLU A 39 19.30 -106.18 -14.63
N ASN A 40 20.63 -106.27 -14.44
CA ASN A 40 21.38 -105.24 -13.72
C ASN A 40 21.39 -103.91 -14.47
N ASN A 41 21.52 -103.91 -15.79
CA ASN A 41 21.48 -102.70 -16.60
C ASN A 41 20.08 -102.06 -16.59
N GLY A 42 19.00 -102.87 -16.61
CA GLY A 42 17.63 -102.38 -16.42
C GLY A 42 17.37 -101.81 -15.02
N ASN A 43 17.97 -102.38 -13.97
CA ASN A 43 17.93 -101.82 -12.62
C ASN A 43 18.72 -100.51 -12.50
N ILE A 44 19.85 -100.39 -13.19
CA ILE A 44 20.63 -99.15 -13.27
C ILE A 44 19.82 -98.06 -13.99
N GLN A 45 19.18 -98.38 -15.11
CA GLN A 45 18.32 -97.47 -15.87
C GLN A 45 17.16 -96.94 -15.01
N LYS A 46 16.45 -97.83 -14.28
CA LYS A 46 15.36 -97.45 -13.35
C LYS A 46 15.84 -96.58 -12.20
N ARG A 47 17.03 -96.85 -11.65
CA ARG A 47 17.64 -95.99 -10.61
C ARG A 47 18.02 -94.62 -11.18
N PHE A 48 18.50 -94.57 -12.41
CA PHE A 48 18.78 -93.30 -13.13
C PHE A 48 17.50 -92.51 -13.41
N GLU A 49 16.42 -93.15 -13.86
CA GLU A 49 15.12 -92.51 -14.04
C GLU A 49 14.54 -92.01 -12.71
N SER A 50 14.64 -92.80 -11.64
CA SER A 50 14.21 -92.36 -10.30
C SER A 50 15.03 -91.17 -9.80
N LEU A 51 16.34 -91.17 -10.05
CA LEU A 51 17.22 -90.06 -9.69
C LEU A 51 16.88 -88.81 -10.50
N ASN A 52 16.73 -88.93 -11.83
CA ASN A 52 16.35 -87.82 -12.70
C ASN A 52 14.98 -87.25 -12.33
N LYS A 53 14.00 -88.10 -12.02
CA LYS A 53 12.70 -87.66 -11.53
C LYS A 53 12.82 -86.90 -10.20
N THR A 54 13.67 -87.38 -9.29
CA THR A 54 13.92 -86.67 -8.03
C THR A 54 14.62 -85.33 -8.28
N ILE A 55 15.57 -85.28 -9.22
CA ILE A 55 16.26 -84.04 -9.63
C ILE A 55 15.25 -83.06 -10.25
N GLU A 56 14.37 -83.52 -11.13
CA GLU A 56 13.30 -82.69 -11.73
C GLU A 56 12.33 -82.18 -10.66
N ASP A 57 11.90 -83.04 -9.73
CA ASP A 57 11.04 -82.65 -8.60
C ASP A 57 11.71 -81.60 -7.72
N MET A 58 13.01 -81.76 -7.41
CA MET A 58 13.78 -80.75 -6.68
C MET A 58 13.90 -79.44 -7.45
N ASN A 59 14.13 -79.50 -8.77
CA ASN A 59 14.29 -78.33 -9.61
C ASN A 59 12.96 -77.55 -9.75
N MET A 60 11.84 -78.27 -9.88
CA MET A 60 10.48 -77.71 -9.81
C MET A 60 10.23 -77.02 -8.47
N HIS A 61 10.55 -77.70 -7.36
CA HIS A 61 10.38 -77.14 -6.02
C HIS A 61 11.25 -75.89 -5.80
N PHE A 62 12.49 -75.89 -6.28
CA PHE A 62 13.38 -74.74 -6.20
C PHE A 62 12.86 -73.54 -7.00
N ASN A 63 12.40 -73.77 -8.24
CA ASN A 63 11.81 -72.71 -9.06
C ASN A 63 10.52 -72.16 -8.44
N ASN A 64 9.69 -73.01 -7.84
CA ASN A 64 8.50 -72.58 -7.11
C ASN A 64 8.86 -71.72 -5.90
N ILE A 65 9.85 -72.12 -5.10
CA ILE A 65 10.34 -71.31 -3.98
C ILE A 65 10.88 -69.96 -4.46
N LEU A 66 11.65 -69.92 -5.53
CA LEU A 66 12.18 -68.67 -6.08
C LEU A 66 11.05 -67.73 -6.50
N LYS A 67 10.05 -68.27 -7.20
CA LYS A 67 8.88 -67.51 -7.64
C LYS A 67 8.07 -66.98 -6.45
N ASP A 68 7.81 -67.81 -5.44
CA ASP A 68 7.09 -67.41 -4.23
C ASP A 68 7.85 -66.32 -3.46
N ASN A 69 9.19 -66.39 -3.43
CA ASN A 69 10.01 -65.35 -2.81
C ASN A 69 9.97 -64.04 -3.61
N GLU A 70 10.10 -64.11 -4.94
CA GLU A 70 9.98 -62.94 -5.81
C GLU A 70 8.63 -62.25 -5.62
N GLU A 71 7.53 -63.02 -5.62
CA GLU A 71 6.19 -62.49 -5.39
C GLU A 71 6.06 -61.81 -4.02
N LYS A 72 6.64 -62.39 -2.96
CA LYS A 72 6.65 -61.78 -1.62
C LYS A 72 7.46 -60.47 -1.58
N TYR A 73 8.62 -60.42 -2.22
CA TYR A 73 9.43 -59.20 -2.28
C TYR A 73 8.71 -58.10 -3.06
N VAL A 74 8.14 -58.44 -4.22
CA VAL A 74 7.36 -57.50 -5.03
C VAL A 74 6.14 -56.98 -4.26
N LEU A 75 5.42 -57.86 -3.55
CA LEU A 75 4.27 -57.45 -2.73
C LEU A 75 4.69 -56.50 -1.59
N THR A 76 5.76 -56.84 -0.87
CA THR A 76 6.28 -56.03 0.23
C THR A 76 6.76 -54.67 -0.25
N PHE A 77 7.48 -54.64 -1.37
CA PHE A 77 7.91 -53.42 -2.03
C PHE A 77 6.73 -52.56 -2.47
N ASN A 78 5.73 -53.16 -3.12
CA ASN A 78 4.54 -52.45 -3.55
C ASN A 78 3.79 -51.84 -2.37
N ALA A 79 3.61 -52.58 -1.27
CA ALA A 79 2.98 -52.08 -0.05
C ALA A 79 3.75 -50.86 0.52
N TYR A 80 5.08 -50.97 0.63
CA TYR A 80 5.94 -49.87 1.06
C TYR A 80 5.81 -48.65 0.14
N MET A 81 5.81 -48.86 -1.17
CA MET A 81 5.66 -47.78 -2.14
C MET A 81 4.30 -47.09 -2.04
N TYR A 82 3.22 -47.82 -1.74
CA TYR A 82 1.92 -47.22 -1.48
C TYR A 82 1.94 -46.33 -0.23
N ASP A 83 2.60 -46.77 0.84
CA ASP A 83 2.75 -45.98 2.06
C ASP A 83 3.57 -44.71 1.82
N VAL A 84 4.70 -44.82 1.11
CA VAL A 84 5.52 -43.66 0.70
C VAL A 84 4.69 -42.66 -0.12
N GLN A 85 3.92 -43.16 -1.10
CA GLN A 85 3.04 -42.29 -1.91
C GLN A 85 1.94 -41.62 -1.09
N LYS A 86 1.41 -42.31 -0.08
CA LYS A 86 0.40 -41.78 0.85
C LYS A 86 1.01 -40.69 1.73
N GLU A 87 2.20 -40.92 2.27
CA GLU A 87 2.92 -39.94 3.09
C GLU A 87 3.28 -38.69 2.28
N ILE A 88 3.79 -38.85 1.06
CA ILE A 88 4.05 -37.73 0.13
C ILE A 88 2.78 -36.91 -0.12
N ARG A 89 1.62 -37.56 -0.28
CA ARG A 89 0.33 -36.86 -0.45
C ARG A 89 -0.07 -36.08 0.80
N ILE A 90 0.14 -36.64 1.98
CA ILE A 90 -0.14 -35.96 3.27
C ILE A 90 0.79 -34.77 3.44
N LEU A 91 2.10 -34.94 3.26
CA LEU A 91 3.09 -33.86 3.35
C LEU A 91 2.78 -32.72 2.37
N LYS A 92 2.40 -33.04 1.13
CA LYS A 92 1.97 -32.03 0.15
C LYS A 92 0.73 -31.25 0.61
N LYS A 93 -0.22 -31.86 1.33
CA LYS A 93 -1.37 -31.15 1.90
C LYS A 93 -0.95 -30.23 3.04
N ILE A 94 -0.13 -30.73 3.96
CA ILE A 94 0.40 -29.95 5.09
C ILE A 94 1.16 -28.71 4.58
N VAL A 95 2.04 -28.87 3.58
CA VAL A 95 2.78 -27.75 2.98
C VAL A 95 1.86 -26.69 2.38
N LYS A 96 0.76 -27.10 1.72
CA LYS A 96 -0.23 -26.16 1.16
C LYS A 96 -0.98 -25.42 2.27
N GLU A 97 -1.38 -26.12 3.32
CA GLU A 97 -2.07 -25.55 4.48
C GLU A 97 -1.19 -24.54 5.22
N GLU A 98 0.08 -24.87 5.46
CA GLU A 98 1.02 -23.95 6.13
C GLU A 98 1.27 -22.71 5.27
N LYS A 99 1.39 -22.84 3.94
CA LYS A 99 1.50 -21.68 3.04
C LYS A 99 0.27 -20.76 3.09
N ILE A 100 -0.94 -21.33 3.20
CA ILE A 100 -2.17 -20.54 3.36
C ILE A 100 -2.17 -19.83 4.71
N LYS A 101 -1.70 -20.49 5.77
CA LYS A 101 -1.59 -19.93 7.11
C LYS A 101 -0.58 -18.78 7.17
N GLU A 102 0.57 -18.93 6.54
CA GLU A 102 1.58 -17.86 6.44
C GLU A 102 1.00 -16.60 5.76
N LEU A 103 0.25 -16.76 4.66
CA LEU A 103 -0.42 -15.64 3.99
C LEU A 103 -1.47 -14.96 4.87
N LYS A 104 -2.21 -15.74 5.69
CA LYS A 104 -3.15 -15.18 6.67
C LYS A 104 -2.42 -14.40 7.76
N ASP A 105 -1.32 -14.93 8.28
CA ASP A 105 -0.51 -14.28 9.30
C ASP A 105 0.13 -12.98 8.78
N GLU A 106 0.56 -12.94 7.52
CA GLU A 106 1.00 -11.69 6.88
C GLU A 106 -0.12 -10.64 6.81
N LYS A 107 -1.34 -11.06 6.45
CA LYS A 107 -2.50 -10.15 6.44
C LYS A 107 -2.82 -9.64 7.84
N VAL A 108 -2.75 -10.50 8.86
CA VAL A 108 -2.92 -10.11 10.26
C VAL A 108 -1.84 -9.11 10.68
N LYS A 109 -0.57 -9.34 10.31
CA LYS A 109 0.53 -8.39 10.59
C LYS A 109 0.31 -7.03 9.94
N LYS A 110 -0.21 -6.97 8.71
CA LYS A 110 -0.57 -5.71 8.04
C LYS A 110 -1.68 -4.97 8.78
N LEU A 111 -2.77 -5.67 9.12
CA LEU A 111 -3.89 -5.10 9.89
C LEU A 111 -3.45 -4.61 11.28
N GLN A 112 -2.54 -5.32 11.96
CA GLN A 112 -1.97 -4.88 13.22
C GLN A 112 -1.13 -3.59 13.09
N LYS A 113 -0.38 -3.43 11.99
CA LYS A 113 0.36 -2.18 11.70
C LYS A 113 -0.59 -1.02 11.43
N GLU A 114 -1.63 -1.25 10.64
CA GLU A 114 -2.69 -0.26 10.38
C GLU A 114 -3.40 0.15 11.67
N LEU A 115 -3.79 -0.81 12.51
CA LEU A 115 -4.40 -0.54 13.82
C LEU A 115 -3.49 0.31 14.71
N LYS A 116 -2.20 -0.04 14.81
CA LYS A 116 -1.23 0.77 15.57
C LYS A 116 -1.10 2.19 15.01
N TRP A 117 -1.12 2.33 13.69
CA TRP A 117 -1.11 3.63 13.03
C TRP A 117 -2.36 4.45 13.38
N TYR A 118 -3.56 3.86 13.30
CA TYR A 118 -4.81 4.54 13.67
C TYR A 118 -4.82 4.96 15.14
N ILE A 119 -4.37 4.10 16.06
CA ILE A 119 -4.26 4.44 17.48
C ILE A 119 -3.34 5.66 17.66
N ASN A 120 -2.16 5.64 17.03
CA ASN A 120 -1.21 6.76 17.13
C ASN A 120 -1.77 8.06 16.53
N GLU A 121 -2.50 7.96 15.41
CA GLU A 121 -3.12 9.12 14.79
C GLU A 121 -4.27 9.69 15.64
N CYS A 122 -5.08 8.83 16.27
CA CYS A 122 -6.09 9.25 17.24
C CYS A 122 -5.45 9.98 18.44
N LEU A 123 -4.36 9.46 18.99
CA LEU A 123 -3.62 10.12 20.08
C LEU A 123 -3.05 11.48 19.64
N ARG A 124 -2.51 11.56 18.42
CA ARG A 124 -2.02 12.83 17.85
C ARG A 124 -3.14 13.85 17.71
N LEU A 125 -4.29 13.43 17.17
CA LEU A 125 -5.46 14.30 17.01
C LEU A 125 -6.05 14.74 18.35
N ASP A 126 -6.07 13.86 19.35
CA ASP A 126 -6.52 14.22 20.70
C ASP A 126 -5.62 15.29 21.32
N ASN A 127 -4.30 15.15 21.21
CA ASN A 127 -3.36 16.17 21.67
C ASN A 127 -3.59 17.54 21.01
N VAL A 128 -3.83 17.57 19.69
CA VAL A 128 -4.14 18.80 18.96
C VAL A 128 -5.49 19.37 19.41
N SER A 129 -6.51 18.53 19.59
CA SER A 129 -7.83 18.94 20.08
C SER A 129 -7.75 19.55 21.49
N GLN A 130 -7.03 18.91 22.40
CA GLN A 130 -6.79 19.43 23.75
C GLN A 130 -6.05 20.77 23.74
N PHE A 131 -5.06 20.93 22.86
CA PHE A 131 -4.36 22.20 22.68
C PHE A 131 -5.31 23.31 22.23
N LEU A 132 -6.11 23.06 21.19
CA LEU A 132 -7.08 24.03 20.67
C LEU A 132 -8.17 24.37 21.72
N LYS A 133 -8.61 23.39 22.51
CA LYS A 133 -9.53 23.63 23.62
C LYS A 133 -8.93 24.58 24.66
N LYS A 134 -7.67 24.37 25.05
CA LYS A 134 -6.95 25.27 25.98
C LYS A 134 -6.81 26.68 25.40
N GLU A 135 -6.48 26.83 24.12
CA GLU A 135 -6.43 28.13 23.46
C GLU A 135 -7.79 28.82 23.41
N ALA A 136 -8.85 28.10 23.02
CA ALA A 136 -10.21 28.62 22.99
C ALA A 136 -10.65 29.12 24.37
N GLU A 137 -10.33 28.39 25.43
CA GLU A 137 -10.60 28.83 26.81
C GLU A 137 -9.79 30.07 27.20
N LYS A 138 -8.52 30.18 26.80
CA LYS A 138 -7.71 31.40 27.02
C LYS A 138 -8.36 32.61 26.36
N TRP A 139 -8.77 32.47 25.10
CA TRP A 139 -9.47 33.54 24.37
C TRP A 139 -10.82 33.89 24.98
N LYS A 140 -11.57 32.89 25.46
CA LYS A 140 -12.83 33.10 26.18
C LYS A 140 -12.62 33.92 27.46
N ARG A 141 -11.63 33.55 28.29
CA ARG A 141 -11.28 34.31 29.51
C ARG A 141 -10.84 35.74 29.18
N ASN A 142 -10.00 35.92 28.17
CA ASN A 142 -9.56 37.25 27.73
C ASN A 142 -10.71 38.12 27.21
N SER A 143 -11.60 37.54 26.41
CA SER A 143 -12.79 38.25 25.93
C SER A 143 -13.71 38.66 27.08
N GLU A 144 -13.90 37.80 28.08
CA GLU A 144 -14.73 38.10 29.25
C GLU A 144 -14.12 39.22 30.10
N LEU A 145 -12.80 39.18 30.31
CA LEU A 145 -12.07 40.25 30.97
C LEU A 145 -12.28 41.60 30.25
N MET A 146 -12.15 41.62 28.92
CA MET A 146 -12.32 42.84 28.13
C MET A 146 -13.76 43.36 28.17
N LYS A 147 -14.76 42.47 28.14
CA LYS A 147 -16.17 42.85 28.33
C LYS A 147 -16.42 43.44 29.72
N ASN A 148 -15.87 42.85 30.77
CA ASN A 148 -15.99 43.38 32.13
C ASN A 148 -15.36 44.77 32.25
N HIS A 149 -14.19 44.99 31.63
CA HIS A 149 -13.57 46.31 31.57
C HIS A 149 -14.44 47.33 30.83
N MET A 150 -15.01 46.95 29.68
CA MET A 150 -15.92 47.80 28.92
C MET A 150 -17.15 48.18 29.75
N LEU A 151 -17.82 47.21 30.37
CA LEU A 151 -18.97 47.45 31.25
C LEU A 151 -18.63 48.34 32.44
N PHE A 152 -17.44 48.17 33.03
CA PHE A 152 -16.97 49.04 34.10
C PHE A 152 -16.82 50.50 33.65
N LEU A 153 -16.22 50.72 32.47
CA LEU A 153 -16.06 52.06 31.89
C LEU A 153 -17.40 52.68 31.52
N GLU A 154 -18.31 51.92 30.91
CA GLU A 154 -19.68 52.36 30.61
C GLU A 154 -20.38 52.79 31.90
N LYS A 155 -20.33 51.97 32.96
CA LYS A 155 -20.93 52.31 34.26
C LYS A 155 -20.31 53.56 34.88
N LYS A 156 -18.99 53.75 34.76
CA LYS A 156 -18.30 54.96 35.24
C LYS A 156 -18.70 56.21 34.44
N LEU A 157 -18.80 56.08 33.12
CA LEU A 157 -19.26 57.16 32.23
C LEU A 157 -20.70 57.55 32.53
N SER A 158 -21.63 56.58 32.66
CA SER A 158 -23.03 56.86 33.00
C SER A 158 -23.15 57.63 34.31
N LYS A 159 -22.42 57.22 35.35
CA LYS A 159 -22.37 57.97 36.62
C LYS A 159 -21.87 59.40 36.45
N MET A 160 -20.82 59.61 35.66
CA MET A 160 -20.32 60.96 35.37
C MET A 160 -21.35 61.81 34.63
N TYR A 161 -22.00 61.26 33.59
CA TYR A 161 -23.06 61.97 32.88
C TYR A 161 -24.23 62.32 33.78
N GLU A 162 -24.69 61.39 34.63
CA GLU A 162 -25.74 61.67 35.64
C GLU A 162 -25.34 62.81 36.57
N THR A 163 -24.09 62.84 37.06
CA THR A 163 -23.61 63.95 37.90
C THR A 163 -23.57 65.28 37.15
N VAL A 164 -23.11 65.29 35.89
CA VAL A 164 -23.08 66.51 35.07
C VAL A 164 -24.49 67.02 34.82
N ILE A 165 -25.42 66.14 34.44
CA ILE A 165 -26.83 66.49 34.24
C ILE A 165 -27.41 67.05 35.53
N ARG A 166 -27.21 66.39 36.68
CA ARG A 166 -27.68 66.88 37.99
C ARG A 166 -27.12 68.26 38.32
N THR A 167 -25.83 68.49 38.05
CA THR A 167 -25.17 69.78 38.31
C THR A 167 -25.73 70.87 37.40
N GLN A 168 -25.97 70.55 36.12
CA GLN A 168 -26.58 71.49 35.17
C GLN A 168 -28.02 71.82 35.56
N SER A 169 -28.81 70.83 35.96
CA SER A 169 -30.18 71.06 36.45
C SER A 169 -30.20 71.95 37.69
N ILE A 170 -29.28 71.76 38.64
CA ILE A 170 -29.16 72.62 39.82
C ILE A 170 -28.77 74.06 39.43
N LYS A 171 -27.87 74.25 38.46
CA LYS A 171 -27.52 75.58 37.96
C LYS A 171 -28.72 76.27 37.31
N ASN A 172 -29.46 75.56 36.46
CA ASN A 172 -30.67 76.10 35.84
C ASN A 172 -31.73 76.48 36.90
N CYS A 173 -31.91 75.68 37.97
CA CYS A 173 -32.81 76.04 39.06
C CYS A 173 -32.36 77.30 39.83
N LYS A 174 -31.05 77.52 40.00
CA LYS A 174 -30.52 78.73 40.63
C LYS A 174 -30.68 79.97 39.73
N GLU A 175 -30.47 79.84 38.43
CA GLU A 175 -30.75 80.91 37.46
C GLU A 175 -32.25 81.26 37.39
N ASP A 176 -33.13 80.28 37.59
CA ASP A 176 -34.58 80.51 37.68
C ASP A 176 -35.01 81.15 39.01
N GLU A 177 -34.29 80.89 40.11
CA GLU A 177 -34.47 81.61 41.38
C GLU A 177 -33.98 83.06 41.30
N GLU A 178 -32.84 83.34 40.67
CA GLU A 178 -32.35 84.70 40.42
C GLU A 178 -33.31 85.49 39.51
N LYS A 179 -33.87 84.87 38.48
CA LYS A 179 -34.92 85.47 37.64
C LYS A 179 -36.27 85.64 38.35
N LYS A 180 -36.55 84.88 39.42
CA LYS A 180 -37.74 85.08 40.27
C LYS A 180 -37.55 86.21 41.27
N VAL A 181 -36.34 86.46 41.74
CA VAL A 181 -36.02 87.64 42.57
C VAL A 181 -36.12 88.93 41.74
N GLU A 182 -35.61 88.95 40.50
CA GLU A 182 -35.80 90.09 39.58
C GLU A 182 -37.27 90.30 39.16
N LYS A 183 -38.07 89.23 39.06
CA LYS A 183 -39.51 89.35 38.78
C LYS A 183 -40.37 89.70 39.99
N THR A 184 -39.91 89.45 41.22
CA THR A 184 -40.65 89.86 42.43
C THR A 184 -40.43 91.32 42.81
N GLU A 185 -39.35 91.97 42.35
CA GLU A 185 -39.21 93.42 42.43
C GLU A 185 -40.04 94.20 41.38
N GLN A 186 -40.43 93.56 40.27
CA GLN A 186 -41.27 94.19 39.23
C GLN A 186 -42.77 93.84 39.29
N GLN A 187 -43.22 93.07 40.29
CA GLN A 187 -44.62 92.64 40.40
C GLN A 187 -45.30 93.07 41.71
N ILE A 188 -44.90 94.22 42.27
CA ILE A 188 -45.78 95.07 43.11
C ILE A 188 -46.50 96.09 42.22
N ARG A 189 -47.30 95.61 41.27
CA ARG A 189 -48.44 96.36 40.71
C ARG A 189 -49.27 95.44 39.84
N GLY A 190 -50.50 95.19 40.28
CA GLY A 190 -51.54 94.57 39.46
C GLY A 190 -51.95 93.18 39.91
N LYS A 191 -52.76 93.12 40.96
CA LYS A 191 -53.63 91.96 41.27
C LYS A 191 -54.86 91.91 40.33
N VAL A 192 -55.55 90.75 40.38
CA VAL A 192 -57.00 90.48 40.17
C VAL A 192 -57.36 90.00 38.74
N GLU A 193 -57.94 88.82 38.44
CA GLU A 193 -58.71 87.79 39.19
C GLU A 193 -58.92 86.49 38.35
N LYS A 194 -59.39 85.41 39.02
CA LYS A 194 -60.10 84.16 38.57
C LYS A 194 -59.26 82.97 38.07
N GLU A 195 -59.18 81.83 38.79
CA GLU A 195 -60.17 80.72 38.98
C GLU A 195 -60.50 80.02 37.65
N GLU A 196 -60.42 78.70 37.41
CA GLU A 196 -60.55 77.49 38.26
C GLU A 196 -60.08 76.22 37.47
N ASP A 197 -59.99 75.08 38.17
CA ASP A 197 -60.10 73.66 37.71
C ASP A 197 -58.89 72.76 37.31
N GLU A 198 -58.42 72.03 38.33
CA GLU A 198 -58.29 70.56 38.52
C GLU A 198 -57.97 69.55 37.38
N SER A 199 -56.86 68.80 37.54
CA SER A 199 -56.83 67.37 37.97
C SER A 199 -55.74 66.48 37.31
N ASN A 200 -54.93 65.88 38.19
CA ASN A 200 -54.28 64.56 38.20
C ASN A 200 -53.59 63.95 36.96
N LYS A 201 -52.26 63.75 37.09
CA LYS A 201 -51.51 62.64 36.47
C LYS A 201 -50.88 61.79 37.57
N GLY A 202 -51.27 60.52 37.63
CA GLY A 202 -50.58 59.47 38.36
C GLY A 202 -49.45 58.87 37.52
N ASP A 203 -48.38 58.50 38.22
CA ASP A 203 -47.27 57.67 37.77
C ASP A 203 -47.74 56.27 37.33
N GLU A 204 -47.05 55.63 36.39
CA GLU A 204 -46.36 54.35 36.62
C GLU A 204 -45.67 53.81 35.35
N ASN A 205 -44.49 53.21 35.57
CA ASN A 205 -43.66 52.48 34.62
C ASN A 205 -44.34 51.16 34.21
N ASP A 206 -44.01 50.63 33.02
CA ASP A 206 -43.65 49.20 32.94
C ASP A 206 -42.87 48.79 31.67
N ILE A 207 -42.16 47.66 31.82
CA ILE A 207 -41.08 47.10 31.00
C ILE A 207 -41.55 45.81 30.26
N TYR A 208 -40.83 45.41 29.19
CA TYR A 208 -40.80 44.13 28.43
C TYR A 208 -41.88 43.96 27.34
N SER A 209 -41.63 43.43 26.14
CA SER A 209 -40.90 42.19 25.79
C SER A 209 -40.47 42.08 24.31
N GLU A 210 -39.67 41.02 24.06
CA GLU A 210 -39.02 40.54 22.83
C GLU A 210 -39.94 40.26 21.63
N GLU A 211 -39.40 40.32 20.39
CA GLU A 211 -39.63 39.21 19.44
C GLU A 211 -38.60 39.13 18.28
N LYS A 212 -38.31 37.87 17.91
CA LYS A 212 -37.32 37.41 16.93
C LYS A 212 -37.95 37.10 15.57
N LYS A 213 -37.19 37.41 14.51
CA LYS A 213 -36.92 36.63 13.27
C LYS A 213 -38.05 35.87 12.54
N LYS A 214 -38.15 36.12 11.22
CA LYS A 214 -37.96 35.15 10.10
C LYS A 214 -37.94 35.93 8.77
N LEU A 215 -36.86 35.96 7.98
CA LEU A 215 -36.37 34.98 6.98
C LEU A 215 -37.37 34.68 5.86
N GLY A 216 -37.13 35.28 4.70
CA GLY A 216 -37.71 34.93 3.40
C GLY A 216 -36.71 35.29 2.30
N ILE A 217 -35.96 34.29 1.83
CA ILE A 217 -35.16 34.33 0.61
C ILE A 217 -35.87 33.41 -0.37
N GLU A 218 -36.26 33.91 -1.55
CA GLU A 218 -36.02 33.17 -2.79
C GLU A 218 -36.01 34.08 -4.04
N LYS A 219 -34.83 34.09 -4.68
CA LYS A 219 -34.53 33.97 -6.12
C LYS A 219 -35.43 34.70 -7.14
N LYS A 220 -34.78 35.52 -7.99
CA LYS A 220 -34.57 35.19 -9.41
C LYS A 220 -33.47 36.04 -10.07
N LEU A 221 -32.79 35.39 -11.01
CA LEU A 221 -31.56 35.76 -11.72
C LEU A 221 -31.77 36.67 -12.94
N ASN A 222 -30.69 37.41 -13.26
CA ASN A 222 -30.14 37.75 -14.59
C ASN A 222 -30.96 38.53 -15.63
N LYS A 223 -30.41 39.67 -16.09
CA LYS A 223 -29.74 39.80 -17.41
C LYS A 223 -29.11 41.19 -17.64
N LYS A 224 -27.89 41.17 -18.21
CA LYS A 224 -27.24 42.04 -19.24
C LYS A 224 -27.83 43.46 -19.44
N GLY A 225 -27.09 44.56 -19.55
CA GLY A 225 -25.72 44.81 -20.03
C GLY A 225 -25.75 46.03 -20.99
N THR A 226 -24.71 46.85 -20.96
CA THR A 226 -24.21 47.74 -22.05
C THR A 226 -24.88 49.10 -22.40
N SER A 227 -23.98 50.09 -22.52
CA SER A 227 -23.88 51.27 -23.43
C SER A 227 -24.65 52.59 -23.19
N LEU A 228 -23.85 53.68 -23.17
CA LEU A 228 -23.94 55.02 -23.83
C LEU A 228 -25.36 55.63 -24.05
N THR A 229 -25.64 56.93 -23.93
CA THR A 229 -24.94 58.14 -24.42
C THR A 229 -25.64 59.40 -23.86
N LYS A 230 -24.97 60.55 -23.99
CA LYS A 230 -25.44 61.94 -23.76
C LYS A 230 -26.73 62.29 -24.51
N GLU A 231 -27.53 63.24 -24.00
CA GLU A 231 -28.08 64.40 -24.74
C GLU A 231 -28.86 65.35 -23.78
N GLN A 232 -28.42 66.62 -23.72
CA GLN A 232 -29.16 67.91 -23.60
C GLN A 232 -30.32 68.08 -22.59
N GLU A 233 -30.29 69.00 -21.62
CA GLU A 233 -30.19 70.48 -21.61
C GLU A 233 -31.53 71.23 -21.78
N ARG A 234 -31.70 72.26 -20.92
CA ARG A 234 -32.78 73.29 -20.77
C ARG A 234 -33.93 72.83 -19.84
N VAL A 235 -34.29 73.54 -18.77
CA VAL A 235 -34.70 74.95 -18.69
C VAL A 235 -34.45 75.51 -17.27
N ARG A 236 -34.05 76.78 -17.19
CA ARG A 236 -33.84 77.56 -15.95
C ARG A 236 -35.16 78.20 -15.45
N VAL A 237 -35.14 78.51 -14.14
CA VAL A 237 -35.83 79.59 -13.40
C VAL A 237 -37.10 79.19 -12.63
N ARG A 238 -37.09 79.53 -11.31
CA ARG A 238 -38.00 79.27 -10.17
C ARG A 238 -37.58 78.03 -9.35
N ASP A 239 -37.22 78.08 -8.07
CA ASP A 239 -37.51 79.03 -6.99
C ASP A 239 -36.40 78.98 -5.91
N GLU A 240 -35.88 80.14 -5.49
CA GLU A 240 -34.88 80.30 -4.41
C GLU A 240 -35.45 80.07 -2.98
N HIS A 241 -36.57 79.36 -2.84
CA HIS A 241 -37.19 79.09 -1.54
C HIS A 241 -37.24 77.59 -1.15
N PHE A 242 -36.50 76.73 -1.87
CA PHE A 242 -36.38 75.29 -1.58
C PHE A 242 -34.98 74.83 -1.13
N GLU A 243 -33.99 75.73 -1.00
CA GLU A 243 -32.60 75.34 -0.70
C GLU A 243 -32.29 75.01 0.77
N CYS A 244 -33.15 75.37 1.73
CA CYS A 244 -32.85 75.12 3.16
C CYS A 244 -33.35 73.75 3.67
N LYS A 245 -34.28 73.08 2.95
CA LYS A 245 -34.76 71.72 3.31
C LYS A 245 -34.06 70.58 2.55
N LEU A 246 -33.41 70.86 1.42
CA LEU A 246 -32.63 69.85 0.67
C LEU A 246 -31.22 69.61 1.23
N LYS A 247 -30.62 70.60 1.92
CA LYS A 247 -29.29 70.47 2.56
C LYS A 247 -29.28 69.57 3.81
N LYS A 248 -30.44 69.17 4.36
CA LYS A 248 -30.53 68.22 5.48
C LYS A 248 -30.72 66.76 5.03
N LYS A 249 -31.40 66.49 3.90
CA LYS A 249 -31.54 65.13 3.34
C LYS A 249 -30.25 64.61 2.68
N GLY A 250 -29.52 65.47 1.96
CA GLY A 250 -28.26 65.09 1.33
C GLY A 250 -27.09 64.79 2.29
N LYS A 251 -27.18 65.21 3.56
CA LYS A 251 -26.15 64.87 4.58
C LYS A 251 -26.35 63.46 5.16
N THR A 252 -27.60 63.03 5.33
CA THR A 252 -27.93 61.65 5.74
C THR A 252 -27.55 60.64 4.66
N ASP A 253 -27.87 60.89 3.38
CA ASP A 253 -27.56 59.96 2.29
C ASP A 253 -26.05 59.79 2.08
N ASN A 254 -25.27 60.86 2.30
CA ASN A 254 -23.80 60.83 2.21
C ASN A 254 -23.16 60.05 3.37
N PHE A 255 -23.77 60.09 4.57
CA PHE A 255 -23.32 59.26 5.70
C PHE A 255 -23.59 57.77 5.43
N THR A 256 -24.79 57.44 4.93
CA THR A 256 -25.15 56.06 4.56
C THR A 256 -24.25 55.50 3.46
N TYR A 257 -23.90 56.32 2.46
CA TYR A 257 -22.99 55.93 1.38
C TYR A 257 -21.56 55.67 1.88
N LYS A 258 -21.06 56.50 2.79
CA LYS A 258 -19.75 56.27 3.43
C LYS A 258 -19.73 54.99 4.26
N GLU A 259 -20.80 54.70 5.00
CA GLU A 259 -20.90 53.47 5.80
C GLU A 259 -20.96 52.22 4.90
N LEU A 260 -21.71 52.29 3.79
CA LEU A 260 -21.76 51.22 2.79
C LEU A 260 -20.39 51.00 2.13
N ASN A 261 -19.69 52.06 1.74
CA ASN A 261 -18.33 51.94 1.19
C ASN A 261 -17.33 51.35 2.19
N TYR A 262 -17.44 51.70 3.48
CA TYR A 262 -16.62 51.07 4.52
C TYR A 262 -16.93 49.57 4.66
N LYS A 263 -18.20 49.18 4.59
CA LYS A 263 -18.60 47.75 4.62
C LYS A 263 -18.09 47.00 3.38
N ILE A 264 -18.19 47.60 2.19
CA ILE A 264 -17.70 47.03 0.94
C ILE A 264 -16.19 46.78 1.02
N THR A 265 -15.42 47.81 1.35
CA THR A 265 -13.95 47.69 1.47
C THR A 265 -13.52 46.67 2.53
N ASN A 266 -14.25 46.57 3.66
CA ASN A 266 -13.97 45.55 4.67
C ASN A 266 -14.27 44.13 4.16
N LEU A 267 -15.38 43.94 3.42
CA LEU A 267 -15.72 42.65 2.81
C LEU A 267 -14.73 42.26 1.71
N GLU A 268 -14.31 43.20 0.86
CA GLU A 268 -13.27 42.99 -0.15
C GLU A 268 -11.94 42.58 0.50
N ASN A 269 -11.56 43.24 1.60
CA ASN A 269 -10.36 42.86 2.36
C ASN A 269 -10.47 41.46 2.98
N LYS A 270 -11.64 41.09 3.51
CA LYS A 270 -11.88 39.73 4.01
C LYS A 270 -11.84 38.69 2.89
N LEU A 271 -12.43 38.99 1.73
CA LEU A 271 -12.40 38.12 0.56
C LEU A 271 -10.97 37.92 0.05
N LYS A 272 -10.19 39.01 -0.05
CA LYS A 272 -8.78 38.96 -0.46
C LYS A 272 -7.93 38.11 0.51
N ARG A 273 -8.15 38.23 1.82
CA ARG A 273 -7.51 37.37 2.82
C ARG A 273 -7.87 35.89 2.61
N GLN A 274 -9.14 35.59 2.37
CA GLN A 274 -9.59 34.23 2.11
C GLN A 274 -9.01 33.65 0.81
N MET A 275 -8.96 34.45 -0.26
CA MET A 275 -8.33 34.03 -1.52
C MET A 275 -6.84 33.72 -1.31
N ASN A 276 -6.10 34.56 -0.56
CA ASN A 276 -4.69 34.32 -0.25
C ASN A 276 -4.49 33.03 0.58
N ILE A 277 -5.33 32.79 1.59
CA ILE A 277 -5.29 31.56 2.38
C ILE A 277 -5.54 30.35 1.49
N ASN A 278 -6.55 30.42 0.62
CA ASN A 278 -6.89 29.32 -0.29
C ASN A 278 -5.74 29.03 -1.29
N CYS A 279 -5.14 30.08 -1.87
CA CYS A 279 -3.96 29.93 -2.74
C CYS A 279 -2.80 29.25 -2.00
N SER A 280 -2.49 29.68 -0.78
CA SER A 280 -1.44 29.06 0.03
C SER A 280 -1.74 27.60 0.38
N LEU A 281 -3.00 27.26 0.66
CA LEU A 281 -3.41 25.88 0.91
C LEU A 281 -3.28 25.02 -0.34
N GLN A 282 -3.66 25.53 -1.51
CA GLN A 282 -3.49 24.83 -2.79
C GLN A 282 -2.00 24.59 -3.10
N GLU A 283 -1.14 25.58 -2.88
CA GLU A 283 0.32 25.41 -3.05
C GLU A 283 0.88 24.34 -2.12
N LYS A 284 0.48 24.34 -0.83
CA LYS A 284 0.89 23.31 0.13
C LYS A 284 0.40 21.92 -0.28
N LEU A 285 -0.83 21.82 -0.77
CA LEU A 285 -1.42 20.57 -1.22
C LEU A 285 -0.64 20.01 -2.44
N THR A 286 -0.38 20.85 -3.44
CA THR A 286 0.44 20.49 -4.61
C THR A 286 1.84 20.06 -4.20
N LYS A 287 2.48 20.79 -3.28
CA LYS A 287 3.81 20.41 -2.75
C LYS A 287 3.78 19.04 -2.09
N HIS A 288 2.76 18.74 -1.28
CA HIS A 288 2.61 17.45 -0.63
C HIS A 288 2.40 16.31 -1.66
N TYR A 289 1.63 16.53 -2.72
CA TYR A 289 1.48 15.55 -3.80
C TYR A 289 2.79 15.28 -4.54
N ILE A 290 3.56 16.33 -4.85
CA ILE A 290 4.88 16.18 -5.48
C ILE A 290 5.83 15.42 -4.57
N GLU A 291 5.85 15.74 -3.27
CA GLU A 291 6.71 15.07 -2.30
C GLU A 291 6.34 13.59 -2.14
N LYS A 292 5.04 13.29 -2.02
CA LYS A 292 4.52 11.91 -1.98
C LYS A 292 4.97 11.12 -3.21
N SER A 293 4.83 11.69 -4.41
CA SER A 293 5.25 11.05 -5.66
C SER A 293 6.76 10.77 -5.69
N LYS A 294 7.59 11.66 -5.12
CA LYS A 294 9.04 11.42 -4.99
C LYS A 294 9.36 10.24 -4.08
N TYR A 295 8.69 10.12 -2.94
CA TYR A 295 8.88 8.98 -2.03
C TYR A 295 8.38 7.66 -2.64
N GLU A 296 7.25 7.68 -3.34
CA GLU A 296 6.75 6.51 -4.08
C GLU A 296 7.78 6.05 -5.13
N LYS A 297 8.35 6.98 -5.90
CA LYS A 297 9.41 6.67 -6.86
C LYS A 297 10.65 6.06 -6.17
N LEU A 298 11.12 6.69 -5.09
CA LEU A 298 12.26 6.17 -4.32
C LEU A 298 11.99 4.76 -3.77
N PHE A 299 10.76 4.51 -3.29
CA PHE A 299 10.36 3.20 -2.80
C PHE A 299 10.40 2.14 -3.92
N ILE A 300 9.87 2.46 -5.10
CA ILE A 300 9.92 1.56 -6.26
C ILE A 300 11.37 1.29 -6.67
N ASP A 301 12.22 2.30 -6.70
CA ASP A 301 13.64 2.15 -7.03
C ASP A 301 14.36 1.24 -6.01
N CYS A 302 14.10 1.41 -4.71
CA CYS A 302 14.62 0.55 -3.65
C CYS A 302 14.16 -0.91 -3.80
N VAL A 303 12.87 -1.15 -4.07
CA VAL A 303 12.32 -2.49 -4.28
C VAL A 303 12.95 -3.15 -5.52
N GLN A 304 13.13 -2.40 -6.60
CA GLN A 304 13.80 -2.90 -7.80
C GLN A 304 15.27 -3.24 -7.53
N GLN A 305 15.97 -2.42 -6.76
CA GLN A 305 17.35 -2.68 -6.38
C GLN A 305 17.47 -3.94 -5.52
N LEU A 306 16.60 -4.09 -4.51
CA LEU A 306 16.52 -5.32 -3.70
C LEU A 306 16.25 -6.55 -4.56
N LYS A 307 15.33 -6.46 -5.52
CA LYS A 307 15.05 -7.57 -6.44
C LYS A 307 16.26 -7.92 -7.31
N LYS A 308 17.00 -6.92 -7.79
CA LYS A 308 18.26 -7.13 -8.53
C LYS A 308 19.31 -7.80 -7.66
N ASP A 309 19.45 -7.40 -6.39
CA ASP A 309 20.48 -7.93 -5.51
C ASP A 309 20.14 -9.35 -5.04
N ILE A 310 18.87 -9.64 -4.74
CA ILE A 310 18.40 -11.02 -4.51
C ILE A 310 18.65 -11.88 -5.75
N GLY A 311 18.33 -11.39 -6.95
CA GLY A 311 18.59 -12.12 -8.19
C GLY A 311 20.08 -12.40 -8.44
N LYS A 312 20.97 -11.46 -8.09
CA LYS A 312 22.42 -11.69 -8.14
C LYS A 312 22.86 -12.74 -7.12
N GLN A 313 22.32 -12.70 -5.91
CA GLN A 313 22.65 -13.64 -4.85
C GLN A 313 22.20 -15.06 -5.19
N THR A 314 20.99 -15.24 -5.74
CA THR A 314 20.52 -16.56 -6.20
C THR A 314 21.41 -17.10 -7.31
N MET A 315 21.78 -16.27 -8.29
CA MET A 315 22.69 -16.69 -9.38
C MET A 315 24.10 -17.02 -8.85
N SER A 316 24.58 -16.32 -7.82
CA SER A 316 25.86 -16.64 -7.17
C SER A 316 25.78 -17.99 -6.46
N ASN A 317 24.70 -18.26 -5.73
CA ASN A 317 24.50 -19.53 -5.04
C ASN A 317 24.38 -20.70 -6.03
N ASP A 318 23.71 -20.51 -7.16
CA ASP A 318 23.60 -21.54 -8.20
C ASP A 318 24.96 -21.87 -8.82
N LYS A 319 25.78 -20.85 -9.11
CA LYS A 319 27.18 -21.04 -9.55
C LYS A 319 27.99 -21.79 -8.52
N GLU A 320 27.84 -21.40 -7.26
CA GLU A 320 28.54 -21.98 -6.14
C GLU A 320 28.19 -23.46 -5.94
N LYS A 321 26.90 -23.80 -6.03
CA LYS A 321 26.41 -25.17 -6.00
C LYS A 321 26.91 -25.99 -7.19
N TYR A 322 26.89 -25.43 -8.40
CA TYR A 322 27.42 -26.11 -9.58
C TYR A 322 28.91 -26.47 -9.42
N ILE A 323 29.71 -25.55 -8.86
CA ILE A 323 31.14 -25.78 -8.60
C ILE A 323 31.31 -26.92 -7.60
N GLU A 324 30.51 -26.91 -6.53
CA GLU A 324 30.59 -27.92 -5.47
C GLU A 324 30.17 -29.31 -5.96
N ASP A 325 29.13 -29.40 -6.80
CA ASP A 325 28.65 -30.68 -7.34
C ASP A 325 29.61 -31.27 -8.40
N ASN A 326 30.26 -30.44 -9.22
CA ASN A 326 31.09 -30.92 -10.35
C ASN A 326 32.60 -30.96 -10.06
N PHE A 327 33.10 -30.15 -9.13
CA PHE A 327 34.53 -30.00 -8.83
C PHE A 327 34.87 -30.33 -7.37
N SER A 328 34.00 -31.03 -6.65
CA SER A 328 34.24 -31.44 -5.26
C SER A 328 35.52 -32.26 -5.11
N ALA A 329 35.82 -33.16 -6.05
CA ALA A 329 37.07 -33.91 -6.07
C ALA A 329 38.31 -32.99 -6.14
N LEU A 330 38.30 -32.02 -7.05
CA LEU A 330 39.37 -31.04 -7.25
C LEU A 330 39.53 -30.08 -6.04
N ILE A 331 38.42 -29.71 -5.40
CA ILE A 331 38.44 -28.84 -4.21
C ILE A 331 39.04 -29.56 -2.99
N ASN A 332 38.76 -30.87 -2.87
CA ASN A 332 39.24 -31.72 -1.79
C ASN A 332 40.68 -32.22 -2.00
N GLU A 333 41.26 -31.99 -3.18
CA GLU A 333 42.61 -32.44 -3.52
C GLU A 333 43.68 -31.67 -2.74
N SER A 334 44.66 -32.42 -2.21
CA SER A 334 45.70 -31.94 -1.29
C SER A 334 46.79 -31.12 -1.96
N GLU A 335 46.91 -31.17 -3.29
CA GLU A 335 47.94 -30.48 -4.07
C GLU A 335 47.83 -28.94 -3.99
N LEU A 336 46.66 -28.41 -3.63
CA LEU A 336 46.40 -26.97 -3.45
C LEU A 336 46.16 -26.59 -1.98
N SER A 337 46.82 -27.26 -1.03
CA SER A 337 46.62 -27.05 0.42
C SER A 337 46.87 -25.61 0.93
N THR A 338 47.54 -24.76 0.14
CA THR A 338 47.76 -23.35 0.45
C THR A 338 46.48 -22.51 0.43
N PHE A 339 45.42 -22.99 -0.22
CA PHE A 339 44.13 -22.30 -0.31
C PHE A 339 43.08 -23.01 0.52
N THR A 340 42.28 -22.24 1.26
CA THR A 340 41.08 -22.75 1.92
C THR A 340 40.04 -23.22 0.88
N LYS A 341 39.14 -24.13 1.27
CA LYS A 341 38.07 -24.61 0.38
C LYS A 341 37.25 -23.45 -0.22
N GLU A 342 36.88 -22.48 0.61
CA GLU A 342 36.20 -21.26 0.17
C GLU A 342 37.00 -20.45 -0.85
N GLU A 343 38.32 -20.32 -0.68
CA GLU A 343 39.17 -19.60 -1.61
C GLU A 343 39.28 -20.33 -2.95
N LYS A 344 39.46 -21.66 -2.94
CA LYS A 344 39.46 -22.47 -4.17
C LYS A 344 38.14 -22.33 -4.92
N LYS A 345 37.01 -22.37 -4.20
CA LYS A 345 35.66 -22.20 -4.75
C LYS A 345 35.49 -20.83 -5.37
N LYS A 346 35.87 -19.76 -4.67
CA LYS A 346 35.84 -18.38 -5.18
C LYS A 346 36.74 -18.19 -6.39
N LEU A 347 37.91 -18.82 -6.41
CA LEU A 347 38.85 -18.77 -7.52
C LEU A 347 38.24 -19.44 -8.76
N LEU A 348 37.65 -20.63 -8.62
CA LEU A 348 36.96 -21.32 -9.72
C LEU A 348 35.76 -20.51 -10.23
N ILE A 349 34.93 -19.95 -9.33
CA ILE A 349 33.79 -19.10 -9.72
C ILE A 349 34.29 -17.88 -10.51
N THR A 350 35.39 -17.26 -10.07
CA THR A 350 35.99 -16.09 -10.75
C THR A 350 36.57 -16.49 -12.10
N PHE A 351 37.25 -17.63 -12.16
CA PHE A 351 37.83 -18.18 -13.38
C PHE A 351 36.77 -18.47 -14.44
N PHE A 352 35.70 -19.17 -14.09
CA PHE A 352 34.59 -19.45 -15.01
C PHE A 352 33.71 -18.23 -15.31
N SER A 353 33.73 -17.20 -14.46
CA SER A 353 33.04 -15.93 -14.72
C SER A 353 33.88 -14.94 -15.52
N SER A 354 35.16 -15.23 -15.76
CA SER A 354 36.01 -14.37 -16.59
C SER A 354 35.54 -14.43 -18.04
N ASN A 355 35.11 -13.28 -18.57
CA ASN A 355 34.67 -13.17 -19.96
C ASN A 355 35.79 -13.55 -20.94
N ASP A 356 37.05 -13.39 -20.52
CA ASP A 356 38.22 -13.72 -21.34
C ASP A 356 38.32 -15.22 -21.60
N LEU A 357 38.07 -16.06 -20.60
CA LEU A 357 38.07 -17.51 -20.76
C LEU A 357 36.90 -17.97 -21.65
N ILE A 358 35.71 -17.40 -21.44
CA ILE A 358 34.53 -17.71 -22.27
C ILE A 358 34.80 -17.30 -23.72
N HIS A 359 35.40 -16.12 -23.93
CA HIS A 359 35.75 -15.63 -25.26
C HIS A 359 36.84 -16.50 -25.90
N PHE A 360 37.85 -16.91 -25.13
CA PHE A 360 38.92 -17.81 -25.57
C PHE A 360 38.38 -19.19 -25.95
N MET A 361 37.54 -19.80 -25.11
CA MET A 361 36.87 -21.08 -25.38
C MET A 361 35.95 -20.98 -26.60
N LYS A 362 35.17 -19.90 -26.72
CA LYS A 362 34.33 -19.63 -27.89
C LYS A 362 35.18 -19.54 -29.18
N LYS A 363 36.30 -18.83 -29.12
CA LYS A 363 37.21 -18.65 -30.25
C LYS A 363 37.94 -19.93 -30.65
N ASN A 364 38.35 -20.78 -29.70
CA ASN A 364 39.20 -21.92 -30.01
C ASN A 364 38.46 -23.26 -30.11
N VAL A 365 37.38 -23.44 -29.34
CA VAL A 365 36.58 -24.67 -29.33
C VAL A 365 35.45 -24.59 -30.36
N PHE A 366 34.84 -23.41 -30.54
CA PHE A 366 33.65 -23.25 -31.38
C PHE A 366 33.89 -22.53 -32.72
N CYS A 367 35.08 -22.00 -33.00
CA CYS A 367 35.40 -21.44 -34.34
C CYS A 367 36.15 -22.40 -35.26
N LYS A 368 36.18 -23.71 -35.01
CA LYS A 368 36.60 -24.66 -36.04
C LYS A 368 35.47 -24.81 -37.07
N GLU A 369 35.67 -24.13 -38.19
CA GLU A 369 35.05 -24.37 -39.50
C GLU A 369 33.51 -24.41 -39.56
N LYS A 370 32.90 -23.23 -39.75
CA LYS A 370 31.79 -23.14 -40.69
C LYS A 370 32.36 -22.79 -42.05
N THR A 371 32.75 -23.81 -42.81
CA THR A 371 32.67 -23.71 -44.27
C THR A 371 31.24 -23.30 -44.60
N SER A 372 31.11 -22.10 -45.15
CA SER A 372 29.86 -21.51 -45.60
C SER A 372 29.14 -22.45 -46.56
N PHE A 373 28.18 -23.23 -46.06
CA PHE A 373 27.12 -23.76 -46.90
C PHE A 373 26.13 -22.63 -47.13
N ASP A 374 26.28 -22.02 -48.29
CA ASP A 374 25.42 -20.97 -48.83
C ASP A 374 24.06 -21.58 -49.21
N PHE A 375 23.18 -21.74 -48.22
CA PHE A 375 21.77 -21.96 -48.49
C PHE A 375 21.11 -20.60 -48.64
N HIS A 376 21.01 -20.13 -49.88
CA HIS A 376 20.08 -19.08 -50.27
C HIS A 376 18.65 -19.44 -49.83
N PRO A 377 18.02 -18.70 -48.90
CA PRO A 377 16.60 -18.82 -48.68
C PRO A 377 15.90 -17.85 -49.64
N LYS A 378 15.53 -18.35 -50.83
CA LYS A 378 14.37 -17.77 -51.52
C LYS A 378 13.15 -18.12 -50.67
N TYR A 379 12.26 -17.14 -50.48
CA TYR A 379 11.00 -17.20 -49.70
C TYR A 379 11.13 -16.91 -48.19
N SER A 380 11.54 -15.69 -47.83
CA SER A 380 11.12 -15.07 -46.57
C SER A 380 9.86 -14.23 -46.84
N TYR A 381 8.74 -14.61 -46.22
CA TYR A 381 7.57 -13.74 -46.08
C TYR A 381 7.95 -12.45 -45.32
N PRO A 382 7.28 -11.32 -45.60
CA PRO A 382 7.54 -10.07 -44.89
C PRO A 382 7.03 -10.17 -43.45
N ASN A 383 7.94 -10.11 -42.48
CA ASN A 383 7.61 -9.90 -41.08
C ASN A 383 6.97 -8.52 -40.92
N THR A 384 5.65 -8.49 -40.74
CA THR A 384 4.94 -7.30 -40.26
C THR A 384 5.46 -6.93 -38.88
N THR A 385 6.30 -5.91 -38.83
CA THR A 385 6.74 -5.28 -37.60
C THR A 385 5.55 -4.56 -36.99
N ILE A 386 4.88 -5.19 -36.01
CA ILE A 386 3.85 -4.53 -35.22
C ILE A 386 4.55 -3.45 -34.38
N LYS A 387 4.41 -2.19 -34.83
CA LYS A 387 4.81 -1.03 -34.05
C LYS A 387 3.89 -0.94 -32.84
N TYR A 388 4.44 -1.13 -31.65
CA TYR A 388 3.76 -0.78 -30.40
C TYR A 388 3.52 0.74 -30.40
N GLN A 389 2.29 1.11 -30.72
CA GLN A 389 1.79 2.47 -30.56
C GLN A 389 1.75 2.77 -29.05
N LYS A 390 2.56 3.74 -28.62
CA LYS A 390 2.55 4.27 -27.26
C LYS A 390 1.14 4.77 -26.95
N ARG A 391 0.38 4.05 -26.12
CA ARG A 391 -0.80 4.60 -25.44
C ARG A 391 -0.31 5.47 -24.28
N SER A 392 0.10 6.68 -24.63
CA SER A 392 0.33 7.78 -23.69
C SER A 392 -0.70 8.83 -24.01
N ASP A 393 -1.97 8.57 -23.68
CA ASP A 393 -3.05 9.57 -23.62
C ASP A 393 -4.28 8.90 -22.99
N ILE A 394 -4.22 8.68 -21.67
CA ILE A 394 -5.43 8.56 -20.86
C ILE A 394 -5.49 9.85 -20.04
N SER A 395 -6.44 10.69 -20.42
CA SER A 395 -6.81 11.93 -19.77
C SER A 395 -6.99 11.75 -18.25
N PRO A 396 -6.54 12.71 -17.41
CA PRO A 396 -6.67 12.63 -15.96
C PRO A 396 -8.07 13.02 -15.45
N PHE A 397 -9.07 13.11 -16.32
CA PHE A 397 -10.44 13.48 -15.95
C PHE A 397 -11.44 12.37 -16.26
N ILE A 398 -11.35 11.27 -15.49
CA ILE A 398 -12.53 10.47 -15.18
C ILE A 398 -12.43 10.17 -13.67
N LEU A 399 -13.23 10.92 -12.93
CA LEU A 399 -13.57 10.72 -11.52
C LEU A 399 -14.80 9.81 -11.45
#